data_AF-A0A834DF87-F1
#
_entry.id   AF-A0A834DF87-F1
#
_cell.length_a   1.000
_cell.length_b   1.000
_cell.length_c   1.000
_cell.angle_alpha   90.00
_cell.angle_beta   90.00
_cell.angle_gamma   90.00
#
_symmetry.space_group_name_H-M   'P 1'
#
loop_
_entity.id
_entity.type
_entity.pdbx_description
1 polymer ?
#
loop_
_entity_poly.entity_id
_entity_poly.type
_entity_poly.pdbx_seq_one_letter_code
_entity_poly.pdbx_strand_id
1 'polypeptide(L)'
;MATPKPRILPWLVSQLDGGHLEGVAWLDPSRTRFRIPWKHGLRQDAQQEDFGIFQAWAEASGAYTPGKDKPDLPTWKRNFRSALNRKEVLRLADDRSKDPQDPHKVYEFVTSGDLSRH
;
A
#
# COMPACT_ATOMS: atom_id res chain seq x y z
N MET A 1 23.16 1.08 15.76
CA MET A 1 23.32 1.31 14.30
C MET A 1 21.97 1.75 13.76
N ALA A 2 21.86 2.92 13.13
CA ALA A 2 20.60 3.35 12.54
C ALA A 2 20.33 2.51 11.28
N THR A 3 19.26 1.72 11.27
CA THR A 3 18.83 1.02 10.06
C THR A 3 18.41 2.05 9.00
N PRO A 4 18.94 1.99 7.77
CA PRO A 4 18.54 2.92 6.73
C PRO A 4 17.05 2.79 6.44
N LYS A 5 16.37 3.93 6.26
CA LYS A 5 14.95 3.98 5.95
C LYS A 5 14.65 3.15 4.69
N PRO A 6 13.72 2.19 4.74
CA PRO A 6 13.44 1.32 3.61
C PRO A 6 12.87 2.11 2.44
N ARG A 7 13.13 1.63 1.22
CA ARG A 7 12.47 2.12 0.00
C ARG A 7 11.11 1.44 -0.12
N ILE A 8 10.08 2.19 -0.53
CA ILE A 8 8.71 1.68 -0.52
C ILE A 8 8.48 0.47 -1.43
N LEU A 9 9.07 0.42 -2.64
CA LEU A 9 8.80 -0.69 -3.55
C LEU A 9 9.43 -2.02 -3.09
N PRO A 10 10.73 -2.10 -2.74
CA PRO A 10 11.29 -3.33 -2.17
C PRO A 10 10.56 -3.80 -0.91
N TRP A 11 10.18 -2.84 -0.04
CA TRP A 11 9.42 -3.16 1.16
C TRP A 11 8.02 -3.68 0.84
N LEU A 12 7.30 -3.06 -0.10
CA LEU A 12 5.96 -3.47 -0.48
C LEU A 12 5.96 -4.86 -1.11
N VAL A 13 6.95 -5.15 -1.97
CA VAL A 13 7.15 -6.49 -2.56
C VAL A 13 7.37 -7.53 -1.46
N SER A 14 8.16 -7.24 -0.43
CA SER A 14 8.33 -8.20 0.66
C SER A 14 7.05 -8.44 1.48
N GLN A 15 6.18 -7.43 1.62
CA GLN A 15 4.88 -7.61 2.26
C GLN A 15 3.94 -8.48 1.40
N LEU A 16 3.92 -8.25 0.09
CA LEU A 16 3.14 -9.03 -0.87
C LEU A 16 3.60 -10.49 -0.94
N ASP A 17 4.91 -10.70 -0.95
CA ASP A 17 5.51 -12.05 -0.97
C ASP A 17 5.29 -12.80 0.36
N GLY A 18 5.25 -12.07 1.48
CA GLY A 18 5.00 -12.65 2.80
C GLY A 18 3.54 -13.05 3.02
N GLY A 19 2.58 -12.35 2.41
CA GLY A 19 1.16 -12.69 2.50
C GLY A 19 0.56 -12.58 3.91
N HIS A 20 1.21 -11.86 4.83
CA HIS A 20 0.76 -11.74 6.22
C HIS A 20 -0.33 -10.67 6.44
N LEU A 21 -0.50 -9.75 5.48
CA LEU A 21 -1.46 -8.65 5.57
C LEU A 21 -2.70 -9.02 4.74
N GLU A 22 -3.85 -9.12 5.42
CA GLU A 22 -5.10 -9.50 4.79
C GLU A 22 -5.47 -8.56 3.63
N GLY A 23 -5.88 -9.14 2.50
CA GLY A 23 -6.28 -8.40 1.30
C GLY A 23 -5.13 -7.71 0.55
N VAL A 24 -3.89 -7.77 1.04
CA VAL A 24 -2.67 -7.33 0.35
C VAL A 24 -2.02 -8.53 -0.33
N ALA A 25 -2.17 -8.64 -1.64
CA ALA A 25 -1.73 -9.82 -2.36
C ALA A 25 -1.40 -9.54 -3.83
N TRP A 26 -0.54 -10.37 -4.39
CA TRP A 26 -0.40 -10.54 -5.83
C TRP A 26 -1.70 -11.08 -6.44
N LEU A 27 -2.04 -10.61 -7.64
CA LEU A 27 -3.23 -11.04 -8.39
C LEU A 27 -2.89 -11.97 -9.55
N ASP A 28 -1.61 -12.09 -9.91
CA ASP A 28 -1.11 -12.92 -11.00
C ASP A 28 0.18 -13.64 -10.60
N PRO A 29 0.43 -14.85 -11.13
CA PRO A 29 1.66 -15.58 -10.88
C PRO A 29 2.93 -14.86 -11.34
N SER A 30 2.82 -13.98 -12.34
CA SER A 30 3.93 -13.15 -12.84
C SER A 30 4.30 -11.99 -11.93
N ARG A 31 3.58 -11.78 -10.82
CA ARG A 31 3.84 -10.72 -9.82
C ARG A 31 3.94 -9.34 -10.45
N THR A 32 2.99 -9.03 -11.33
CA THR A 32 2.92 -7.73 -12.01
C THR A 32 1.80 -6.86 -11.46
N ARG A 33 0.72 -7.46 -10.97
CA ARG A 33 -0.45 -6.80 -10.40
C ARG A 33 -0.65 -7.22 -8.96
N PHE A 34 -1.00 -6.25 -8.14
CA PHE A 34 -1.32 -6.49 -6.74
C PHE A 34 -2.47 -5.62 -6.28
N ARG A 35 -3.16 -6.09 -5.25
CA ARG A 35 -4.26 -5.36 -4.60
C ARG A 35 -3.84 -4.83 -3.24
N ILE A 36 -4.41 -3.70 -2.87
CA ILE A 36 -4.26 -3.07 -1.55
C ILE A 36 -5.66 -2.71 -1.02
N PRO A 37 -6.05 -3.14 0.19
CA PRO A 37 -7.29 -2.70 0.82
C PRO A 37 -7.33 -1.17 0.93
N TRP A 38 -8.47 -0.58 0.61
CA TRP A 38 -8.60 0.86 0.48
C TRP A 38 -9.87 1.44 1.11
N LYS A 39 -10.39 0.79 2.16
CA LYS A 39 -11.60 1.22 2.89
C LYS A 39 -11.52 2.69 3.32
N HIS A 40 -12.65 3.40 3.22
CA HIS A 40 -12.76 4.80 3.62
C HIS A 40 -12.86 4.92 5.15
N GLY A 41 -12.02 5.75 5.77
CA GLY A 41 -11.93 5.84 7.23
C GLY A 41 -13.13 6.47 7.93
N LEU A 42 -14.06 7.07 7.19
CA LEU A 42 -15.35 7.53 7.74
C LEU A 42 -16.45 6.47 7.69
N ARG A 43 -16.19 5.27 7.19
CA ARG A 43 -17.19 4.20 7.24
C ARG A 43 -17.33 3.70 8.68
N GLN A 44 -18.57 3.41 9.10
CA GLN A 44 -18.87 2.92 10.45
C GLN A 44 -18.23 1.55 10.72
N ASP A 45 -18.03 0.74 9.67
CA ASP A 45 -17.39 -0.58 9.72
C ASP A 45 -15.88 -0.54 9.46
N ALA A 46 -15.24 0.64 9.50
CA ALA A 46 -13.80 0.76 9.38
C ALA A 46 -13.12 0.33 10.68
N GLN A 47 -12.25 -0.66 10.60
CA GLN A 47 -11.44 -1.16 11.71
C GLN A 47 -9.96 -0.87 11.45
N GLN A 48 -9.10 -1.02 12.47
CA GLN A 48 -7.68 -0.71 12.33
C GLN A 48 -6.98 -1.66 11.33
N GLU A 49 -7.45 -2.92 11.26
CA GLU A 49 -6.93 -3.97 10.38
C GLU A 49 -7.08 -3.59 8.90
N ASP A 50 -8.13 -2.83 8.54
CA ASP A 50 -8.33 -2.29 7.18
C ASP A 50 -7.22 -1.34 6.73
N PHE A 51 -6.40 -0.86 7.66
CA PHE A 51 -5.29 0.06 7.43
C PHE A 51 -3.92 -0.58 7.68
N GLY A 52 -3.86 -1.91 7.85
CA GLY A 52 -2.66 -2.63 8.27
C GLY A 52 -1.40 -2.30 7.44
N ILE A 53 -1.51 -2.27 6.11
CA ILE A 53 -0.38 -1.91 5.23
C ILE A 53 0.10 -0.45 5.42
N PHE A 54 -0.81 0.47 5.70
CA PHE A 54 -0.47 1.88 5.89
C PHE A 54 0.26 2.07 7.23
N GLN A 55 -0.22 1.40 8.28
CA GLN A 55 0.46 1.36 9.57
C GLN A 55 1.83 0.69 9.44
N ALA A 56 1.91 -0.49 8.82
CA ALA A 56 3.17 -1.22 8.64
C ALA A 56 4.22 -0.38 7.89
N TRP A 57 3.80 0.40 6.88
CA TRP A 57 4.70 1.34 6.21
C TRP A 57 5.12 2.50 7.11
N ALA A 58 4.20 3.05 7.92
CA ALA A 58 4.51 4.11 8.86
C ALA A 58 5.56 3.65 9.89
N GLU A 59 5.44 2.42 10.41
CA GLU A 59 6.42 1.79 11.30
C GLU A 59 7.76 1.57 10.59
N ALA A 60 7.74 0.88 9.44
CA ALA A 60 8.96 0.56 8.70
C ALA A 60 9.73 1.82 8.26
N SER A 61 9.01 2.88 7.92
CA SER A 61 9.58 4.15 7.47
C SER A 61 10.02 5.08 8.62
N GLY A 62 9.77 4.69 9.87
CA GLY A 62 10.06 5.46 11.09
C GLY A 62 9.14 6.66 11.29
N ALA A 63 8.01 6.73 10.58
CA ALA A 63 7.00 7.79 10.73
C ALA A 63 6.03 7.52 11.89
N TYR A 64 6.04 6.31 12.44
CA TYR A 64 5.22 5.90 13.59
C TYR A 64 5.99 4.88 14.43
N THR A 65 5.98 5.07 15.76
CA THR A 65 6.54 4.14 16.73
C THR A 65 5.44 3.69 17.69
N PRO A 66 5.03 2.41 17.65
CA PRO A 66 4.02 1.88 18.58
C PRO A 66 4.40 2.13 20.05
N GLY A 67 3.41 2.53 20.85
CA GLY A 67 3.59 2.85 22.27
C GLY A 67 4.23 4.21 22.59
N LYS A 68 4.83 4.88 21.59
CA LYS A 68 5.42 6.22 21.73
C LYS A 68 4.59 7.30 21.05
N ASP A 69 4.18 7.03 19.81
CA ASP A 69 3.43 7.98 18.99
C ASP A 69 1.92 7.67 19.03
N LYS A 70 1.08 8.68 18.82
CA LYS A 70 -0.37 8.48 18.68
C LYS A 70 -0.70 8.00 17.25
N PRO A 71 -1.60 7.01 17.08
CA PRO A 71 -2.05 6.58 15.76
C PRO A 71 -2.67 7.72 14.93
N ASP A 72 -2.32 7.81 13.65
CA ASP A 72 -2.88 8.76 12.68
C ASP A 72 -3.10 8.06 11.33
N LEU A 73 -4.19 7.29 11.25
CA LEU A 73 -4.55 6.50 10.07
C LEU A 73 -4.68 7.35 8.79
N PRO A 74 -5.33 8.54 8.82
CA PRO A 74 -5.38 9.43 7.65
C PRO A 74 -4.00 9.82 7.13
N THR A 75 -3.08 10.19 8.02
CA THR A 75 -1.71 10.56 7.63
C THR A 75 -0.94 9.38 7.05
N TRP A 76 -1.03 8.20 7.65
CA TRP A 76 -0.36 6.99 7.13
C TRP A 76 -0.82 6.65 5.72
N LYS A 77 -2.13 6.60 5.50
CA LYS A 77 -2.73 6.32 4.18
C LYS A 77 -2.33 7.36 3.14
N ARG A 78 -2.34 8.66 3.51
CA ARG A 78 -1.90 9.76 2.62
C ARG A 78 -0.43 9.60 2.21
N ASN A 79 0.44 9.34 3.18
CA ASN A 79 1.89 9.23 2.94
C ASN A 79 2.22 8.01 2.09
N PHE A 80 1.59 6.86 2.37
CA PHE A 80 1.72 5.65 1.57
C PHE A 80 1.31 5.89 0.12
N ARG A 81 0.12 6.45 -0.11
CA ARG A 81 -0.38 6.81 -1.45
C ARG A 81 0.60 7.73 -2.19
N SER A 82 1.08 8.77 -1.52
CA SER A 82 2.03 9.71 -2.13
C SER A 82 3.35 9.03 -2.51
N ALA A 83 3.83 8.11 -1.69
CA ALA A 83 5.06 7.37 -1.96
C ALA A 83 4.92 6.41 -3.15
N LEU A 84 3.74 5.80 -3.36
CA LEU A 84 3.43 5.01 -4.55
C LEU A 84 3.28 5.87 -5.81
N ASN A 85 2.55 6.98 -5.73
CA ASN A 85 2.31 7.87 -6.89
C ASN A 85 3.60 8.49 -7.47
N ARG A 86 4.69 8.51 -6.71
CA ARG A 86 6.02 8.98 -7.16
C ARG A 86 6.82 7.91 -7.89
N LYS A 87 6.27 6.72 -8.12
CA LYS A 87 6.96 5.61 -8.79
C LYS A 87 6.47 5.51 -10.22
N GLU A 88 7.31 5.90 -11.15
CA GLU A 88 7.03 5.83 -12.60
C GLU A 88 6.77 4.40 -13.07
N VAL A 89 7.40 3.42 -12.42
CA VAL A 89 7.21 1.99 -12.68
C VAL A 89 5.90 1.44 -12.15
N LEU A 90 5.03 2.25 -11.55
CA LEU A 90 3.77 1.80 -10.96
C LEU A 90 2.60 2.64 -11.47
N ARG A 91 1.54 1.97 -11.92
CA ARG A 91 0.26 2.61 -12.27
C ARG A 91 -0.88 2.05 -11.44
N LEU A 92 -1.93 2.87 -11.26
CA LEU A 92 -3.22 2.40 -10.76
C LEU A 92 -3.98 1.77 -11.93
N ALA A 93 -4.20 0.46 -11.88
CA ALA A 93 -4.89 -0.29 -12.92
C ALA A 93 -6.40 -0.35 -12.72
N ASP A 94 -6.86 -0.44 -11.47
CA ASP A 94 -8.29 -0.44 -11.12
C ASP A 94 -8.52 0.23 -9.75
N ASP A 95 -9.62 0.97 -9.62
CA ASP A 95 -10.01 1.65 -8.38
C ASP A 95 -11.40 1.19 -7.92
N ARG A 96 -11.39 0.20 -7.03
CA ARG A 96 -12.59 -0.34 -6.36
C ARG A 96 -12.74 0.18 -4.95
N SER A 97 -12.16 1.34 -4.62
CA SER A 97 -12.19 1.87 -3.23
C SER A 97 -13.59 2.23 -2.73
N LYS A 98 -14.58 2.30 -3.63
CA LYS A 98 -16.00 2.54 -3.33
C LYS A 98 -16.83 1.25 -3.24
N ASP A 99 -16.23 0.09 -3.48
CA ASP A 99 -16.93 -1.19 -3.37
C ASP A 99 -17.47 -1.37 -1.94
N PRO A 100 -18.76 -1.74 -1.78
CA PRO A 100 -19.36 -1.87 -0.46
C PRO A 100 -18.81 -3.06 0.33
N GLN A 101 -18.41 -4.14 -0.34
CA GLN A 101 -18.00 -5.41 0.27
C GLN A 101 -16.48 -5.55 0.33
N ASP A 102 -15.79 -5.23 -0.76
CA ASP A 102 -14.36 -5.42 -0.89
C ASP A 102 -13.66 -4.17 -1.44
N PRO A 103 -13.60 -3.07 -0.66
CA PRO A 103 -12.98 -1.83 -1.11
C PRO A 103 -11.47 -1.97 -1.25
N HIS A 104 -10.95 -1.95 -2.47
CA HIS A 104 -9.52 -2.07 -2.75
C HIS A 104 -9.06 -1.26 -3.96
N LYS A 105 -7.75 -1.16 -4.14
CA LYS A 105 -7.12 -0.63 -5.37
C LYS A 105 -6.17 -1.66 -5.94
N VAL A 106 -6.15 -1.77 -7.27
CA VAL A 106 -5.24 -2.64 -8.01
C VAL A 106 -4.17 -1.79 -8.64
N TYR A 107 -2.91 -2.10 -8.33
CA TYR A 107 -1.74 -1.49 -8.93
C TYR A 107 -1.04 -2.49 -9.83
N GLU A 108 -0.33 -1.96 -10.83
CA GLU A 108 0.43 -2.76 -11.79
C GLU A 108 1.82 -2.16 -11.99
N PHE A 109 2.84 -3.02 -12.02
CA PHE A 109 4.17 -2.66 -12.45
C PHE A 109 4.20 -2.51 -13.97
N VAL A 110 4.55 -1.31 -14.46
CA VAL A 110 4.72 -1.08 -15.90
C VAL A 110 6.14 -1.46 -16.31
N THR A 111 6.26 -2.17 -17.43
CA THR A 111 7.57 -2.40 -18.04
C THR A 111 7.98 -1.18 -18.86
N SER A 112 9.28 -0.97 -19.05
CA SER A 112 9.82 0.20 -19.76
C SER A 112 9.27 0.40 -21.18
N GLY A 113 8.70 -0.65 -21.81
CA GLY A 113 8.05 -0.54 -23.13
C GLY A 113 6.70 0.18 -23.13
N ASP A 114 6.03 0.31 -21.97
CA ASP A 114 4.75 1.03 -21.84
C ASP A 114 4.96 2.54 -21.60
N LEU A 115 6.11 2.95 -21.05
CA LEU A 115 6.42 4.37 -20.78
C LEU A 115 6.74 5.18 -22.04
N SER A 116 7.03 4.52 -23.17
CA SER A 116 7.35 5.15 -24.46
C SER A 116 6.14 5.42 -25.37
N ARG A 117 4.91 5.19 -24.91
CA ARG A 117 3.68 5.28 -25.72
C ARG A 117 2.81 6.52 -25.48
N HIS A 118 3.33 7.54 -24.80
CA HIS A 118 2.62 8.81 -24.60
C HIS A 118 3.36 9.99 -25.23
#